data_AF-A0A7L2ZMU9-F1
#
_entry.id   AF-A0A7L2ZMU9-F1
#
_cell.length_a   1.000
_cell.length_b   1.000
_cell.length_c   1.000
_cell.angle_alpha   90.00
_cell.angle_beta   90.00
_cell.angle_gamma   90.00
#
_symmetry.space_group_name_H-M   'P 1'
#
loop_
_entity.id
_entity.type
_entity.pdbx_description
1 polymer ?
#
loop_
_entity_poly.entity_id
_entity_poly.type
_entity_poly.pdbx_seq_one_letter_code
_entity_poly.pdbx_strand_id
1 'polypeptide(L)'
;QCMPCGPGNRGNCFGPGICCGQELGCYLGTAETRRCREEDFVPSPCQPAGQPCGAGGRCAAPGICCSAETCAMDTGCLEGSEGAREAAEEEKNLTVLDGSAGDLLLKLMHLANRQQQQQGKHPLL
;
A
#
# COMPACT_ATOMS: atom_id res chain seq x y z
N GLN A 1 -7.09 -0.40 -18.21
CA GLN A 1 -7.14 0.52 -17.05
C GLN A 1 -8.32 1.47 -17.26
N CYS A 2 -9.11 1.75 -16.23
CA CYS A 2 -10.22 2.71 -16.30
C CYS A 2 -9.73 4.17 -16.41
N MET A 3 -10.60 5.06 -16.90
CA MET A 3 -10.29 6.45 -17.22
C MET A 3 -9.75 7.22 -16.02
N PRO A 4 -8.83 8.18 -16.24
CA PRO A 4 -8.36 9.05 -15.18
C PRO A 4 -9.42 10.10 -14.81
N CYS A 5 -9.43 10.55 -13.56
CA CYS A 5 -10.42 11.47 -13.00
C CYS A 5 -9.83 12.34 -11.88
N GLY A 6 -10.66 13.25 -11.35
CA GLY A 6 -10.30 14.11 -10.22
C GLY A 6 -9.25 15.19 -10.52
N PRO A 7 -8.81 15.93 -9.48
CA PRO A 7 -7.88 17.05 -9.64
C PRO A 7 -6.57 16.62 -10.30
N GLY A 8 -6.24 17.24 -11.43
CA GLY A 8 -5.02 16.93 -12.18
C GLY A 8 -5.01 15.53 -12.82
N ASN A 9 -6.16 14.86 -12.97
CA ASN A 9 -6.25 13.49 -13.50
C ASN A 9 -5.43 12.47 -12.68
N ARG A 10 -5.33 12.70 -11.36
CA ARG A 10 -4.50 11.90 -10.44
C ARG A 10 -5.25 10.73 -9.79
N GLY A 11 -6.53 10.56 -10.10
CA GLY A 11 -7.31 9.39 -9.74
C GLY A 11 -7.71 8.56 -10.96
N ASN A 12 -8.34 7.43 -10.70
CA ASN A 12 -8.98 6.58 -11.71
C ASN A 12 -10.43 6.29 -11.32
N CYS A 13 -11.26 6.06 -12.33
CA CYS A 13 -12.64 5.68 -12.14
C CYS A 13 -12.74 4.25 -11.59
N PHE A 14 -13.54 4.10 -10.55
CA PHE A 14 -13.93 2.79 -9.99
C PHE A 14 -15.38 2.45 -10.34
N GLY A 15 -16.20 3.46 -10.67
CA GLY A 15 -17.56 3.34 -11.20
C GLY A 15 -18.09 4.72 -11.63
N PRO A 16 -19.32 4.81 -12.19
CA PRO A 16 -19.84 6.06 -12.79
C PRO A 16 -19.90 7.26 -11.84
N GLY A 17 -19.95 7.00 -10.53
CA GLY A 17 -19.96 8.01 -9.47
C GLY A 17 -18.78 7.93 -8.51
N ILE A 18 -17.68 7.24 -8.87
CA ILE A 18 -16.57 6.98 -7.95
C ILE A 18 -15.23 7.27 -8.64
N CYS A 19 -14.47 8.20 -8.07
CA CYS A 19 -13.10 8.52 -8.49
C CYS A 19 -12.16 8.41 -7.30
N CYS A 20 -11.11 7.60 -7.40
CA CYS A 20 -10.17 7.39 -6.30
C CYS A 20 -8.71 7.47 -6.76
N GLY A 21 -7.82 7.84 -5.86
CA GLY A 21 -6.37 7.81 -6.10
C GLY A 21 -5.58 7.80 -4.80
N GLN A 22 -4.37 7.24 -4.85
CA GLN A 22 -3.51 7.01 -3.68
C GLN A 22 -3.33 8.26 -2.81
N GLU A 23 -3.16 9.42 -3.44
CA GLU A 23 -2.94 10.71 -2.77
C GLU A 23 -4.19 11.60 -2.69
N LEU A 24 -5.31 11.16 -3.29
CA LEU A 24 -6.58 11.91 -3.31
C LEU A 24 -7.58 11.38 -2.29
N GLY A 25 -7.47 10.11 -1.89
CA GLY A 25 -8.57 9.39 -1.28
C GLY A 25 -9.63 9.05 -2.35
N CYS A 26 -10.91 9.15 -1.98
CA CYS A 26 -12.03 8.86 -2.87
C CYS A 26 -13.07 9.98 -2.86
N TYR A 27 -13.52 10.32 -4.06
CA TYR A 27 -14.63 11.20 -4.35
C TYR A 27 -15.85 10.36 -4.77
N LEU A 28 -16.98 10.56 -4.10
CA LEU A 28 -18.23 9.84 -4.36
C LEU A 28 -19.34 10.83 -4.74
N GLY A 29 -19.81 10.76 -5.97
CA GLY A 29 -20.91 11.59 -6.49
C GLY A 29 -20.61 13.10 -6.57
N THR A 30 -19.34 13.49 -6.49
CA THR A 30 -18.92 14.90 -6.57
C THR A 30 -18.57 15.31 -8.01
N ALA A 31 -18.14 16.56 -8.22
CA ALA A 31 -17.81 17.07 -9.55
C ALA A 31 -16.63 16.32 -10.20
N GLU A 32 -15.73 15.79 -9.37
CA GLU A 32 -14.54 15.02 -9.74
C GLU A 32 -14.88 13.70 -10.45
N THR A 33 -16.09 13.17 -10.24
CA THR A 33 -16.52 11.88 -10.80
C THR A 33 -17.25 12.02 -12.14
N ARG A 34 -17.48 13.25 -12.63
CA ARG A 34 -18.26 13.49 -13.88
C ARG A 34 -17.71 12.72 -15.08
N ARG A 35 -16.38 12.65 -15.19
CA ARG A 35 -15.70 11.94 -16.28
C ARG A 35 -15.90 10.43 -16.21
N CYS A 36 -16.17 9.87 -15.04
CA CYS A 36 -16.38 8.43 -14.90
C CYS A 36 -17.68 7.93 -15.53
N ARG A 37 -18.71 8.79 -15.67
CA ARG A 37 -19.91 8.45 -16.46
C ARG A 37 -19.64 8.33 -17.95
N GLU A 38 -18.54 8.89 -18.45
CA GLU A 38 -18.17 8.74 -19.85
C GLU A 38 -17.80 7.27 -20.16
N GLU A 39 -17.43 6.47 -19.15
CA GLU A 39 -17.13 5.03 -19.32
C GLU A 39 -18.36 4.23 -19.77
N ASP A 40 -19.58 4.66 -19.42
CA ASP A 40 -20.83 4.00 -19.86
C ASP A 40 -20.99 3.99 -21.39
N PHE A 41 -20.28 4.90 -22.09
CA PHE A 41 -20.30 5.03 -23.55
C PHE A 41 -19.07 4.40 -24.22
N VAL A 42 -18.12 3.86 -23.44
CA VAL A 42 -16.94 3.17 -23.96
C VAL A 42 -17.26 1.67 -24.10
N PRO A 43 -17.28 1.12 -25.33
CA PRO A 43 -17.70 -0.27 -25.54
C PRO A 43 -16.69 -1.30 -25.02
N SER A 44 -15.43 -0.91 -24.83
CA SER A 44 -14.39 -1.80 -24.28
C SER A 44 -14.42 -1.79 -22.75
N PRO A 45 -14.48 -2.96 -22.09
CA PRO A 45 -14.45 -3.01 -20.64
C PRO A 45 -13.11 -2.52 -20.10
N CYS A 46 -13.14 -1.88 -18.92
CA CYS A 46 -11.96 -1.48 -18.18
C CYS A 46 -11.93 -2.18 -16.82
N GLN A 47 -10.78 -2.11 -16.14
CA GLN A 47 -10.64 -2.55 -14.75
C GLN A 47 -9.90 -1.47 -13.96
N PRO A 48 -10.37 -1.11 -12.75
CA PRO A 48 -9.67 -0.19 -11.86
C PRO A 48 -8.37 -0.79 -11.34
N ALA A 49 -7.40 0.06 -10.98
CA ALA A 49 -6.12 -0.38 -10.42
C ALA A 49 -6.30 -0.89 -8.98
N GLY A 50 -5.21 -1.40 -8.38
CA GLY A 50 -5.20 -1.86 -6.99
C GLY A 50 -5.39 -3.36 -6.83
N GLN A 51 -5.09 -3.88 -5.65
CA GLN A 51 -5.28 -5.29 -5.34
C GLN A 51 -6.75 -5.61 -5.04
N PRO A 52 -7.22 -6.85 -5.29
CA PRO A 52 -8.55 -7.27 -4.87
C PRO A 52 -8.75 -7.12 -3.35
N CYS A 53 -9.93 -6.69 -2.95
CA CYS A 53 -10.36 -6.59 -1.55
C CYS A 53 -11.87 -6.81 -1.44
N GLY A 54 -12.34 -7.20 -0.25
CA GLY A 54 -13.76 -7.45 0.01
C GLY A 54 -14.47 -8.35 -1.02
N ALA A 55 -15.75 -8.09 -1.25
CA ALA A 55 -16.58 -8.82 -2.21
C ALA A 55 -16.50 -8.18 -3.61
N GLY A 56 -15.43 -8.48 -4.35
CA GLY A 56 -15.25 -8.01 -5.72
C GLY A 56 -14.81 -6.55 -5.85
N GLY A 57 -14.31 -5.96 -4.76
CA GLY A 57 -13.73 -4.62 -4.74
C GLY A 57 -12.23 -4.62 -5.06
N ARG A 58 -11.68 -3.42 -5.16
CA ARG A 58 -10.24 -3.18 -5.32
C ARG A 58 -9.78 -2.03 -4.43
N CYS A 59 -8.56 -2.12 -3.91
CA CYS A 59 -7.97 -1.06 -3.09
C CYS A 59 -7.79 0.19 -3.93
N ALA A 60 -8.49 1.26 -3.55
CA ALA A 60 -8.64 2.46 -4.36
C ALA A 60 -7.81 3.64 -3.83
N ALA A 61 -7.52 3.62 -2.53
CA ALA A 61 -6.66 4.55 -1.79
C ALA A 61 -6.23 3.87 -0.47
N PRO A 62 -5.26 4.43 0.29
CA PRO A 62 -4.85 3.89 1.59
C PRO A 62 -6.03 3.62 2.52
N GLY A 63 -6.21 2.35 2.88
CA GLY A 63 -7.28 1.89 3.77
C GLY A 63 -8.68 1.87 3.16
N ILE A 64 -8.85 2.06 1.85
CA ILE A 64 -10.16 2.14 1.19
C ILE A 64 -10.29 1.09 0.09
N CYS A 65 -11.31 0.22 0.24
CA CYS A 65 -11.73 -0.76 -0.76
C CYS A 65 -12.98 -0.27 -1.50
N CYS A 66 -12.97 -0.26 -2.84
CA CYS A 66 -14.12 0.17 -3.63
C CYS A 66 -14.57 -0.90 -4.63
N SER A 67 -15.89 -1.08 -4.75
CA SER A 67 -16.56 -1.69 -5.90
C SER A 67 -17.02 -0.59 -6.88
N ALA A 68 -17.73 -0.98 -7.94
CA ALA A 68 -18.32 -0.01 -8.88
C ALA A 68 -19.42 0.88 -8.26
N GLU A 69 -19.96 0.48 -7.11
CA GLU A 69 -21.12 1.12 -6.49
C GLU A 69 -20.80 1.74 -5.12
N THR A 70 -19.88 1.16 -4.36
CA THR A 70 -19.65 1.54 -2.96
C THR A 70 -18.17 1.47 -2.58
N CYS A 71 -17.79 2.22 -1.56
CA CYS A 71 -16.48 2.11 -0.93
C CYS A 71 -16.64 1.86 0.58
N ALA A 72 -15.70 1.12 1.14
CA ALA A 72 -15.61 0.85 2.57
C ALA A 72 -14.16 0.95 3.06
N MET A 73 -13.99 1.22 4.34
CA MET A 73 -12.68 1.11 4.98
C MET A 73 -12.26 -0.36 5.02
N ASP A 74 -11.03 -0.65 4.62
CA ASP A 74 -10.44 -1.99 4.65
C ASP A 74 -8.96 -1.88 5.03
N THR A 75 -8.59 -2.48 6.16
CA THR A 75 -7.21 -2.46 6.66
C THR A 75 -6.24 -3.20 5.72
N GLY A 76 -6.74 -4.11 4.88
CA GLY A 76 -5.96 -4.76 3.84
C GLY A 76 -5.47 -3.82 2.74
N CYS A 77 -5.96 -2.58 2.70
CA CYS A 77 -5.55 -1.55 1.74
C CYS A 77 -4.61 -0.49 2.34
N LEU A 78 -4.12 -0.62 3.58
CA LEU A 78 -3.46 0.48 4.29
C LEU A 78 -2.07 0.88 3.76
N GLU A 79 -1.25 -0.03 3.24
CA GLU A 79 0.01 0.28 2.55
C GLU A 79 0.38 -0.85 1.56
N GLY A 80 1.18 -0.51 0.54
CA GLY A 80 1.20 -1.20 -0.75
C GLY A 80 1.69 -2.64 -0.75
N SER A 81 0.93 -3.52 -1.40
CA SER A 81 1.56 -4.43 -2.35
C SER A 81 1.64 -3.73 -3.71
N GLU A 82 2.58 -2.79 -3.77
CA GLU A 82 3.25 -2.38 -5.01
C GLU A 82 4.17 -3.51 -5.49
N GLY A 83 3.61 -4.70 -5.72
CA GLY A 83 4.44 -5.89 -5.92
C GLY A 83 3.67 -7.18 -6.16
N ALA A 84 2.70 -7.19 -7.07
CA ALA A 84 2.16 -8.45 -7.60
C ALA A 84 3.13 -9.15 -8.58
N ARG A 85 4.43 -9.08 -8.31
CA ARG A 85 5.51 -9.95 -8.81
C ARG A 85 6.67 -9.88 -7.82
N GLU A 86 6.55 -10.64 -6.73
CA GLU A 86 7.63 -11.37 -6.03
C GLU A 86 7.09 -11.83 -4.66
N ALA A 87 6.16 -12.78 -4.71
CA ALA A 87 5.89 -13.65 -3.57
C ALA A 87 6.38 -15.05 -3.95
N ALA A 88 7.70 -15.22 -3.90
CA ALA A 88 8.30 -16.50 -3.56
C ALA A 88 9.14 -16.25 -2.30
N GLU A 89 8.57 -16.68 -1.18
CA GLU A 89 9.29 -17.17 -0.01
C GLU A 89 10.16 -16.17 0.77
N GLU A 90 9.62 -15.65 1.88
CA GLU A 90 10.31 -15.82 3.15
C GLU A 90 9.38 -15.54 4.33
N GLU A 91 9.11 -16.58 5.10
CA GLU A 91 8.63 -16.43 6.47
C GLU A 91 9.70 -15.71 7.29
N LYS A 92 9.49 -14.43 7.58
CA LYS A 92 10.32 -13.68 8.54
C LYS A 92 9.43 -12.97 9.55
N ASN A 93 9.12 -13.73 10.60
CA ASN A 93 8.67 -13.21 11.88
C ASN A 93 9.79 -12.36 12.51
N LEU A 94 9.62 -11.04 12.59
CA LEU A 94 9.85 -10.15 13.74
C LEU A 94 10.01 -8.70 13.26
N THR A 95 9.09 -7.84 13.69
CA THR A 95 9.18 -6.37 13.75
C THR A 95 9.91 -5.68 12.59
N VAL A 96 9.13 -5.19 11.61
CA VAL A 96 9.60 -4.22 10.61
C VAL A 96 10.13 -2.99 11.34
N LEU A 97 11.45 -2.94 11.51
CA LEU A 97 12.19 -1.73 11.75
C LEU A 97 12.77 -1.35 10.40
N ASP A 98 12.53 -0.11 9.97
CA ASP A 98 13.13 0.45 8.75
C ASP A 98 14.62 0.07 8.64
N GLY A 99 15.10 -0.24 7.44
CA GLY A 99 16.42 -0.85 7.22
C GLY A 99 17.55 -0.05 7.89
N SER A 100 17.38 1.28 8.02
CA SER A 100 18.29 2.17 8.71
C SER A 100 18.38 1.93 10.23
N ALA A 101 17.26 1.64 10.90
CA ALA A 101 17.18 1.40 12.33
C ALA A 101 17.64 -0.03 12.69
N GLY A 102 17.34 -1.01 11.84
CA GLY A 102 17.80 -2.40 12.00
C GLY A 102 19.33 -2.51 11.97
N ASP A 103 19.98 -1.82 11.03
CA ASP A 103 21.43 -1.79 10.90
C ASP A 103 22.13 -1.16 12.11
N LEU A 104 21.53 -0.11 12.69
CA LEU A 104 22.07 0.53 13.88
C LEU A 104 21.98 -0.39 15.11
N LEU A 105 20.85 -1.09 15.27
CA LEU A 105 20.66 -2.04 16.36
C LEU A 105 21.69 -3.18 16.29
N LEU A 106 21.94 -3.69 15.08
CA LEU A 106 22.92 -4.75 14.84
C LEU A 106 24.34 -4.28 15.16
N LYS A 107 24.70 -3.05 14.78
CA LYS A 107 26.01 -2.45 15.11
C LYS A 107 26.19 -2.28 16.63
N LEU A 108 25.15 -1.85 17.34
CA LEU A 108 25.19 -1.68 18.80
C LEU A 108 25.37 -3.03 19.51
N MET A 109 24.68 -4.09 19.07
CA MET A 109 24.83 -5.44 19.61
C MET A 109 26.26 -5.98 19.42
N HIS A 110 26.87 -5.75 18.25
CA HIS A 110 28.26 -6.16 18.00
C HIS A 110 29.26 -5.41 18.90
N LEU A 111 29.03 -4.14 19.20
CA LEU A 111 29.89 -3.35 20.09
C LEU A 111 29.79 -3.84 21.55
N ALA A 112 28.57 -4.13 22.02
CA ALA A 112 28.33 -4.68 23.36
C ALA A 112 29.01 -6.05 23.53
N ASN A 113 28.92 -6.91 22.51
CA ASN A 113 29.52 -8.24 22.57
C ASN A 113 31.07 -8.20 22.55
N ARG A 114 31.67 -7.22 21.84
CA ARG A 114 33.13 -7.00 21.88
C ARG A 114 33.61 -6.48 23.23
N GLN A 115 32.80 -5.72 23.97
CA GLN A 115 33.14 -5.30 25.33
C GLN A 115 33.12 -6.46 26.33
N GLN A 116 32.15 -7.39 26.23
CA GLN A 116 32.15 -8.60 27.06
C GLN A 116 33.38 -9.49 26.84
N GLN A 117 33.86 -9.62 25.60
CA GLN A 117 35.10 -10.37 25.32
C GLN A 117 36.36 -9.69 25.88
N GLN A 118 36.38 -8.37 26.01
CA GLN A 118 37.51 -7.63 26.60
C GLN A 118 37.49 -7.70 28.14
N GLN A 119 36.31 -7.69 28.77
CA GLN A 119 36.19 -7.84 30.23
C GLN A 119 36.46 -9.27 30.72
N GLY A 120 36.32 -10.30 29.86
CA GLY A 120 36.70 -11.68 30.18
C GLY A 120 38.21 -11.98 30.15
N LYS A 121 39.05 -10.97 29.87
CA LYS A 121 40.51 -11.13 29.73
C LYS A 121 41.29 -10.21 30.67
N HIS A 122 40.88 -10.17 31.94
CA HIS A 122 41.78 -9.75 33.01
C HIS A 122 42.64 -10.97 33.43
N PRO A 123 43.98 -10.89 33.38
CA PRO A 123 44.84 -11.97 33.83
C PRO A 123 44.78 -12.03 35.36
N LEU A 124 44.40 -13.19 35.91
CA LEU A 124 44.73 -13.56 37.28
C LEU A 124 46.26 -13.67 37.36
N LEU A 125 46.88 -12.66 37.96
CA LEU A 125 48.22 -12.70 38.53
C LEU A 125 48.08 -13.18 39.98
#